data_AF-K1ZSD2-F1
#
_entry.id   AF-K1ZSD2-F1
#
_cell.length_a   1.000
_cell.length_b   1.000
_cell.length_c   1.000
_cell.angle_alpha   90.00
_cell.angle_beta   90.00
_cell.angle_gamma   90.00
#
_symmetry.space_group_name_H-M   'P 1'
#
loop_
_entity.id
_entity.type
_entity.pdbx_description
1 polymer ?
#
loop_
_entity_poly.entity_id
_entity_poly.type
_entity_poly.pdbx_seq_one_letter_code
_entity_poly.pdbx_strand_id
1 'polypeptide(L)'
;MRKVLTMIVLSSFVIMGVGCTDNVIVDDTTNNDEVVEISNIYDWDSQEVSFNIPDGFNVLSVSDNLVYITQAEQLPDGDIGVFFTSIEVQDGNLDSYMKRLDISSHETVTFDDNNFVKMNVYEMFGDRIIETYVLDLDGEILVYQVGTNDNYLVEDLLSSMTIK
;
A
#
# COMPACT_ATOMS: atom_id res chain seq x y z
N MET A 1 -23.68 8.76 -35.67
CA MET A 1 -22.47 9.26 -36.35
C MET A 1 -22.18 10.68 -35.90
N ARG A 2 -21.12 10.85 -35.10
CA ARG A 2 -20.47 12.13 -34.76
C ARG A 2 -18.95 11.86 -34.67
N LYS A 3 -18.19 12.93 -34.92
CA LYS A 3 -16.89 12.98 -35.60
C LYS A 3 -15.68 12.60 -34.72
N VAL A 4 -14.64 12.15 -35.43
CA VAL A 4 -13.26 11.90 -35.01
C VAL A 4 -12.57 13.17 -34.50
N LEU A 5 -11.67 13.05 -33.53
CA LEU A 5 -10.44 13.85 -33.46
C LEU A 5 -9.28 13.01 -32.91
N THR A 6 -8.23 12.90 -33.71
CA THR A 6 -6.88 12.40 -33.39
C THR A 6 -5.97 13.61 -33.16
N MET A 7 -5.07 13.58 -32.17
CA MET A 7 -3.78 14.28 -32.28
C MET A 7 -2.72 13.70 -31.31
N ILE A 8 -1.52 13.55 -31.87
CA ILE A 8 -0.24 12.96 -31.40
C ILE A 8 0.63 14.08 -30.77
N VAL A 9 1.55 13.77 -29.82
CA VAL A 9 2.97 14.24 -29.83
C VAL A 9 3.86 13.35 -28.93
N LEU A 10 4.93 12.79 -29.52
CA LEU A 10 6.12 12.24 -28.85
C LEU A 10 7.03 13.38 -28.32
N SER A 11 7.72 13.15 -27.20
CA SER A 11 9.01 13.80 -26.98
C SER A 11 10.05 12.77 -26.51
N SER A 12 11.08 12.61 -27.33
CA SER A 12 12.28 11.82 -27.02
C SER A 12 13.22 12.66 -26.16
N PHE A 13 13.85 12.05 -25.16
CA PHE A 13 15.14 12.52 -24.65
C PHE A 13 16.21 11.43 -24.83
N VAL A 14 17.34 11.93 -25.30
CA VAL A 14 18.58 11.28 -25.70
C VAL A 14 19.50 11.21 -24.49
N ILE A 15 20.15 10.07 -24.24
CA ILE A 15 21.37 10.02 -23.40
C ILE A 15 22.52 9.58 -24.31
N MET A 16 23.35 10.56 -24.71
CA MET A 16 24.69 10.34 -25.27
C MET A 16 25.72 10.62 -24.17
N GLY A 17 26.74 9.76 -24.02
CA GLY A 17 27.84 9.97 -23.07
C GLY A 17 28.53 8.68 -22.60
N VAL A 18 29.16 7.88 -23.49
CA VAL A 18 30.63 7.67 -23.61
C VAL A 18 31.36 7.17 -22.34
N GLY A 19 32.03 6.01 -22.43
CA GLY A 19 33.28 5.79 -21.68
C GLY A 19 33.60 4.37 -21.17
N CYS A 20 34.35 3.61 -21.98
CA CYS A 20 35.41 2.62 -21.67
C CYS A 20 35.29 1.61 -20.50
N THR A 21 35.63 0.37 -20.87
CA THR A 21 35.97 -0.84 -20.10
C THR A 21 36.94 -0.63 -18.95
N ASP A 22 36.77 -1.41 -17.88
CA ASP A 22 37.85 -2.23 -17.31
C ASP A 22 37.29 -3.51 -16.68
N ASN A 23 37.93 -4.63 -17.03
CA ASN A 23 37.70 -5.94 -16.43
C ASN A 23 38.12 -5.90 -14.95
N VAL A 24 37.25 -6.38 -14.06
CA VAL A 24 37.70 -6.99 -12.81
C VAL A 24 37.14 -8.40 -12.77
N ILE A 25 38.02 -9.38 -12.98
CA ILE A 25 37.81 -10.74 -12.51
C ILE A 25 38.12 -10.68 -11.01
N VAL A 26 37.13 -10.96 -10.16
CA VAL A 26 37.40 -11.37 -8.78
C VAL A 26 36.94 -12.82 -8.64
N ASP A 27 37.90 -13.61 -8.18
CA ASP A 27 37.91 -15.03 -7.94
C ASP A 27 36.87 -15.46 -6.89
N ASP A 28 36.52 -16.75 -6.97
CA ASP A 28 35.54 -17.47 -6.18
C ASP A 28 35.94 -17.58 -4.69
N THR A 29 34.97 -17.97 -3.86
CA THR A 29 35.01 -18.35 -2.44
C THR A 29 34.99 -17.25 -1.36
N THR A 30 33.78 -16.91 -0.88
CA THR A 30 33.23 -17.51 0.36
C THR A 30 31.76 -17.11 0.50
N ASN A 31 30.87 -18.11 0.46
CA ASN A 31 29.47 -17.99 0.86
C ASN A 31 29.41 -17.56 2.34
N ASN A 32 29.28 -16.27 2.57
CA ASN A 32 28.40 -15.79 3.64
C ASN A 32 27.17 -15.27 2.93
N ASP A 33 26.23 -16.18 2.63
CA ASP A 33 24.82 -15.80 2.50
C ASP A 33 24.38 -15.32 3.89
N GLU A 34 24.79 -14.10 4.25
CA GLU A 34 23.90 -13.28 5.04
C GLU A 34 22.68 -13.10 4.14
N VAL A 35 21.63 -13.85 4.46
CA VAL A 35 20.28 -13.51 4.02
C VAL A 35 20.07 -12.10 4.54
N VAL A 36 20.37 -11.12 3.68
CA VAL A 36 19.91 -9.76 3.89
C VAL A 36 18.40 -9.91 3.82
N GLU A 37 17.74 -9.96 4.98
CA GLU A 37 16.32 -9.68 5.05
C GLU A 37 16.18 -8.31 4.38
N ILE A 38 15.64 -8.32 3.17
CA ILE A 38 15.25 -7.09 2.50
C ILE A 38 14.09 -6.61 3.34
N SER A 39 14.39 -5.75 4.31
CA SER A 39 13.37 -5.05 5.08
C SER A 39 12.62 -4.19 4.06
N ASN A 40 11.44 -4.63 3.64
CA ASN A 40 10.55 -3.88 2.75
C ASN A 40 9.88 -2.74 3.53
N ILE A 41 10.66 -1.94 4.25
CA ILE A 41 10.16 -0.79 5.00
C ILE A 41 9.79 0.30 3.99
N TYR A 42 8.56 0.76 4.06
CA TYR A 42 8.12 1.97 3.39
C TYR A 42 8.10 3.11 4.42
N ASP A 43 8.95 4.12 4.18
CA ASP A 43 9.01 5.33 5.00
C ASP A 43 8.20 6.45 4.31
N TRP A 44 7.12 6.89 4.95
CA TRP A 44 6.22 7.90 4.45
C TRP A 44 6.51 9.24 5.11
N ASP A 45 7.63 9.85 4.71
CA ASP A 45 8.18 11.06 5.32
C ASP A 45 7.16 12.20 5.47
N SER A 46 6.28 12.40 4.49
CA SER A 46 5.30 13.50 4.52
C SER A 46 4.24 13.36 5.61
N GLN A 47 4.01 12.15 6.11
CA GLN A 47 2.99 11.84 7.13
C GLN A 47 3.63 11.33 8.43
N GLU A 48 4.96 11.29 8.52
CA GLU A 48 5.69 10.80 9.70
C GLU A 48 5.31 9.35 10.08
N VAL A 49 4.89 8.54 9.11
CA VAL A 49 4.48 7.13 9.28
C VAL A 49 5.45 6.22 8.52
N SER A 50 5.79 5.08 9.10
CA SER A 50 6.52 4.01 8.39
C SER A 50 5.91 2.64 8.70
N PHE A 51 5.97 1.72 7.74
CA PHE A 51 5.46 0.35 7.90
C PHE A 51 6.19 -0.61 6.96
N ASN A 52 6.16 -1.91 7.28
CA ASN A 52 6.66 -2.95 6.40
C ASN A 52 5.61 -3.29 5.34
N ILE A 53 6.05 -3.38 4.09
CA ILE A 53 5.27 -3.95 3.00
C ILE A 53 5.41 -5.47 3.07
N PRO A 54 4.30 -6.22 3.26
CA PRO A 54 4.34 -7.67 3.28
C PRO A 54 4.92 -8.26 2.00
N ASP A 55 5.56 -9.43 2.10
CA ASP A 55 6.10 -10.12 0.94
C ASP A 55 4.99 -10.42 -0.09
N GLY A 56 5.31 -10.20 -1.37
CA GLY A 56 4.35 -10.37 -2.47
C GLY A 56 3.51 -9.13 -2.77
N PHE A 57 3.58 -8.08 -1.96
CA PHE A 57 2.96 -6.79 -2.23
C PHE A 57 3.91 -5.84 -2.94
N ASN A 58 3.34 -4.96 -3.75
CA ASN A 58 4.07 -3.88 -4.41
C ASN A 58 3.36 -2.56 -4.15
N VAL A 59 4.13 -1.49 -3.91
CA VAL A 59 3.59 -0.13 -3.90
C VAL A 59 3.30 0.28 -5.35
N LEU A 60 2.04 0.57 -5.65
CA LEU A 60 1.57 0.91 -7.01
C LEU A 60 1.61 2.41 -7.28
N SER A 61 1.14 3.19 -6.32
CA SER A 61 1.00 4.64 -6.44
C SER A 61 1.13 5.29 -5.07
N VAL A 62 1.81 6.42 -5.05
CA VAL A 62 2.02 7.25 -3.86
C VAL A 62 1.64 8.68 -4.18
N SER A 63 0.84 9.27 -3.32
CA SER A 63 0.63 10.71 -3.21
C SER A 63 0.85 11.15 -1.76
N ASP A 64 0.87 12.46 -1.52
CA ASP A 64 1.21 13.04 -0.21
C ASP A 64 0.46 12.41 0.96
N ASN A 65 -0.81 12.04 0.76
CA ASN A 65 -1.72 11.51 1.78
C ASN A 65 -2.32 10.13 1.46
N LEU A 66 -1.84 9.43 0.41
CA LEU A 66 -2.37 8.12 0.02
C LEU A 66 -1.30 7.20 -0.56
N VAL A 67 -1.27 5.96 -0.08
CA VAL A 67 -0.45 4.86 -0.58
C VAL A 67 -1.37 3.73 -1.05
N TYR A 68 -1.18 3.26 -2.28
CA TYR A 68 -1.79 2.04 -2.77
C TYR A 68 -0.78 0.92 -2.82
N ILE A 69 -1.10 -0.20 -2.17
CA ILE A 69 -0.35 -1.44 -2.28
C ILE A 69 -1.20 -2.48 -3.00
N THR A 70 -0.55 -3.34 -3.76
CA THR A 70 -1.22 -4.35 -4.56
C THR A 70 -0.55 -5.70 -4.48
N GLN A 71 -1.37 -6.74 -4.52
CA GLN A 71 -0.95 -8.12 -4.67
C GLN A 71 -1.60 -8.71 -5.90
N ALA A 72 -0.82 -9.49 -6.66
CA ALA A 72 -1.34 -10.31 -7.74
C ALA A 72 -1.29 -11.78 -7.31
N GLU A 73 -2.44 -12.47 -7.37
CA GLU A 73 -2.55 -13.88 -7.01
C GLU A 73 -3.23 -14.67 -8.14
N GLN A 74 -2.85 -15.94 -8.29
CA GLN A 74 -3.53 -16.84 -9.22
C GLN A 74 -4.80 -17.40 -8.57
N LEU A 75 -5.93 -17.20 -9.24
CA LEU A 75 -7.24 -17.68 -8.83
C LEU A 75 -7.42 -19.19 -9.13
N PRO A 76 -8.36 -19.88 -8.47
CA PRO A 76 -8.57 -21.32 -8.65
C PRO A 76 -8.92 -21.77 -10.09
N ASP A 77 -9.44 -20.87 -10.91
CA ASP A 77 -9.74 -21.09 -12.34
C ASP A 77 -8.55 -20.83 -13.26
N GLY A 78 -7.42 -20.38 -12.71
CA GLY A 78 -6.17 -20.12 -13.41
C GLY A 78 -5.96 -18.66 -13.82
N ASP A 79 -6.97 -17.80 -13.65
CA ASP A 79 -6.87 -16.37 -13.93
C ASP A 79 -6.00 -15.66 -12.88
N ILE A 80 -5.51 -14.45 -13.19
CA ILE A 80 -4.76 -13.62 -12.24
C ILE A 80 -5.70 -12.55 -11.69
N GLY A 81 -5.94 -12.58 -10.39
CA GLY A 81 -6.61 -11.52 -9.64
C GLY A 81 -5.59 -10.49 -9.16
N VAL A 82 -5.92 -9.21 -9.28
CA VAL A 82 -5.14 -8.12 -8.69
C VAL A 82 -6.00 -7.44 -7.63
N PHE A 83 -5.49 -7.44 -6.41
CA PHE A 83 -6.16 -6.87 -5.25
C PHE A 83 -5.43 -5.61 -4.82
N PHE A 84 -6.19 -4.65 -4.31
CA PHE A 84 -5.67 -3.32 -3.94
C PHE A 84 -6.08 -3.02 -2.50
N THR A 85 -5.08 -2.71 -1.69
CA THR A 85 -5.23 -2.15 -0.36
C THR A 85 -4.80 -0.68 -0.39
N SER A 86 -5.48 0.16 0.36
CA SER A 86 -5.13 1.58 0.49
C SER A 86 -4.79 1.95 1.92
N ILE A 87 -3.84 2.87 2.05
CA ILE A 87 -3.44 3.50 3.31
C ILE A 87 -3.50 4.99 3.08
N GLU A 88 -4.46 5.66 3.73
CA GLU A 88 -4.75 7.07 3.50
C GLU A 88 -4.69 7.83 4.82
N VAL A 89 -4.07 8.99 4.82
CA VAL A 89 -4.21 9.95 5.92
C VAL A 89 -5.17 11.05 5.48
N GLN A 90 -6.14 11.36 6.34
CA GLN A 90 -7.19 12.33 6.08
C GLN A 90 -7.36 13.29 7.26
N ASP A 91 -7.63 14.56 6.95
CA ASP A 91 -8.01 15.56 7.94
C ASP A 91 -9.28 15.14 8.70
N GLY A 92 -9.27 15.30 10.03
CA GLY A 92 -10.44 15.19 10.87
C GLY A 92 -10.26 14.22 12.03
N ASN A 93 -11.39 13.78 12.60
CA ASN A 93 -11.40 12.84 13.71
C ASN A 93 -12.27 11.63 13.41
N LEU A 94 -11.96 10.56 14.14
CA LEU A 94 -12.63 9.26 14.05
C LEU A 94 -14.16 9.38 14.17
N ASP A 95 -14.66 10.13 15.16
CA ASP A 95 -16.10 10.32 15.38
C ASP A 95 -16.83 10.87 14.16
N SER A 96 -16.24 11.87 13.50
CA SER A 96 -16.82 12.51 12.33
C SER A 96 -16.69 11.63 11.09
N TYR A 97 -15.61 10.87 10.99
CA TYR A 97 -15.40 9.90 9.92
C TYR A 97 -16.43 8.77 9.98
N MET A 98 -16.58 8.14 11.15
CA MET A 98 -17.53 7.04 11.35
C MET A 98 -18.98 7.43 11.04
N LYS A 99 -19.40 8.66 11.38
CA LYS A 99 -20.75 9.17 11.10
C LYS A 99 -21.07 9.30 9.59
N ARG A 100 -20.05 9.34 8.73
CA ARG A 100 -20.21 9.47 7.28
C ARG A 100 -20.32 8.12 6.57
N LEU A 101 -20.06 7.02 7.28
CA LEU A 101 -19.98 5.68 6.73
C LEU A 101 -21.21 4.84 7.08
N ASP A 102 -21.53 3.89 6.21
CA ASP A 102 -22.51 2.84 6.50
C ASP A 102 -21.79 1.65 7.16
N ILE A 103 -21.72 1.67 8.50
CA ILE A 103 -20.94 0.71 9.28
C ILE A 103 -21.85 -0.43 9.74
N SER A 104 -21.57 -1.64 9.25
CA SER A 104 -22.30 -2.85 9.64
C SER A 104 -21.87 -3.42 11.00
N SER A 105 -20.58 -3.29 11.33
CA SER A 105 -20.01 -3.63 12.65
C SER A 105 -18.72 -2.85 12.88
N HIS A 106 -18.38 -2.63 14.15
CA HIS A 106 -17.07 -2.10 14.54
C HIS A 106 -16.62 -2.67 15.88
N GLU A 107 -15.31 -2.72 16.08
CA GLU A 107 -14.65 -3.08 17.34
C GLU A 107 -13.28 -2.39 17.43
N THR A 108 -12.73 -2.33 18.64
CA THR A 108 -11.36 -1.86 18.84
C THR A 108 -10.41 -3.03 18.83
N VAL A 109 -9.33 -2.93 18.05
CA VAL A 109 -8.25 -3.92 17.96
C VAL A 109 -6.91 -3.23 18.19
N THR A 110 -5.96 -3.94 18.78
CA THR A 110 -4.65 -3.39 19.11
C THR A 110 -3.57 -4.16 18.36
N PHE A 111 -2.68 -3.44 17.68
CA PHE A 111 -1.49 -3.97 17.01
C PHE A 111 -0.28 -3.15 17.46
N ASP A 112 0.74 -3.79 18.06
CA ASP A 112 1.97 -3.15 18.57
C ASP A 112 1.76 -1.74 19.15
N ASP A 113 0.94 -1.68 20.21
CA ASP A 113 0.58 -0.48 20.98
C ASP A 113 -0.34 0.55 20.28
N ASN A 114 -0.64 0.38 18.99
CA ASN A 114 -1.61 1.19 18.26
C ASN A 114 -3.03 0.62 18.41
N ASN A 115 -3.97 1.46 18.85
CA ASN A 115 -5.38 1.10 18.98
C ASN A 115 -6.16 1.53 17.74
N PHE A 116 -6.48 0.56 16.88
CA PHE A 116 -7.30 0.79 15.71
C PHE A 116 -8.77 0.53 16.02
N VAL A 117 -9.65 1.28 15.35
CA VAL A 117 -11.06 0.89 15.19
C VAL A 117 -11.20 0.10 13.90
N LYS A 118 -11.46 -1.20 14.05
CA LYS A 118 -11.80 -2.10 12.95
C LYS A 118 -13.27 -1.95 12.64
N MET A 119 -13.61 -1.78 11.36
CA MET A 119 -14.96 -1.55 10.86
C MET A 119 -15.24 -2.40 9.64
N ASN A 120 -16.48 -2.88 9.52
CA ASN A 120 -17.00 -3.45 8.29
C ASN A 120 -17.91 -2.41 7.62
N VAL A 121 -17.40 -1.74 6.60
CA VAL A 121 -18.07 -0.63 5.91
C VAL A 121 -18.77 -1.15 4.66
N TYR A 122 -20.04 -0.83 4.49
CA TYR A 122 -20.78 -1.17 3.28
C TYR A 122 -20.47 -0.15 2.16
N GLU A 123 -19.87 -0.63 1.07
CA GLU A 123 -19.56 0.16 -0.11
C GLU A 123 -20.66 0.01 -1.16
N MET A 124 -21.42 1.09 -1.38
CA MET A 124 -22.51 1.11 -2.37
C MET A 124 -22.00 0.87 -3.80
N PHE A 125 -20.80 1.36 -4.12
CA PHE A 125 -20.15 1.15 -5.41
C PHE A 125 -19.38 -0.17 -5.42
N GLY A 126 -20.10 -1.27 -5.56
CA GLY A 126 -19.52 -2.61 -5.52
C GLY A 126 -20.40 -3.61 -4.77
N ASP A 127 -21.39 -3.11 -4.02
CA ASP A 127 -22.33 -3.91 -3.23
C ASP A 127 -21.59 -4.93 -2.35
N ARG A 128 -20.61 -4.43 -1.61
CA ARG A 128 -19.69 -5.26 -0.83
C ARG A 128 -19.38 -4.64 0.53
N ILE A 129 -18.93 -5.49 1.44
CA ILE A 129 -18.40 -5.06 2.74
C ILE A 129 -16.88 -4.97 2.61
N ILE A 130 -16.32 -3.82 3.00
CA ILE A 130 -14.88 -3.59 3.08
C ILE A 130 -14.49 -3.55 4.54
N GLU A 131 -13.50 -4.35 4.90
CA GLU A 131 -12.85 -4.28 6.19
C GLU A 131 -11.93 -3.04 6.19
N THR A 132 -12.11 -2.17 7.19
CA THR A 132 -11.41 -0.89 7.30
C THR A 132 -10.89 -0.71 8.72
N TYR A 133 -9.63 -0.31 8.84
CA TYR A 133 -8.98 -0.04 10.12
C TYR A 133 -8.68 1.45 10.18
N VAL A 134 -9.05 2.10 11.28
CA VAL A 134 -8.82 3.53 11.45
C VAL A 134 -8.04 3.79 12.72
N LEU A 135 -6.98 4.58 12.61
CA LEU A 135 -6.19 5.09 13.72
C LEU A 135 -6.37 6.59 13.83
N ASP A 136 -6.57 7.08 15.06
CA ASP A 136 -6.68 8.51 15.35
C ASP A 136 -5.28 9.10 15.56
N LEU A 137 -4.93 10.13 14.79
CA LEU A 137 -3.61 10.79 14.77
C LEU A 137 -3.73 12.27 15.22
N ASP A 138 -4.45 12.54 16.31
CA ASP A 138 -4.63 13.88 16.91
C ASP A 138 -4.90 15.00 15.88
N GLY A 139 -6.10 14.99 15.32
CA GLY A 139 -6.54 15.98 14.33
C GLY A 139 -6.52 15.48 12.89
N GLU A 140 -5.90 14.32 12.68
CA GLU A 140 -5.97 13.53 11.46
C GLU A 140 -6.41 12.09 11.79
N ILE A 141 -6.73 11.32 10.75
CA ILE A 141 -6.94 9.88 10.86
C ILE A 141 -6.14 9.16 9.78
N LEU A 142 -5.58 8.00 10.15
CA LEU A 142 -5.06 7.03 9.20
C LEU A 142 -6.13 5.99 8.94
N VAL A 143 -6.45 5.77 7.67
CA VAL A 143 -7.45 4.83 7.18
C VAL A 143 -6.74 3.77 6.36
N TYR A 144 -6.84 2.52 6.81
CA TYR A 144 -6.36 1.34 6.09
C TYR A 144 -7.56 0.54 5.59
N GLN A 145 -7.75 0.45 4.27
CA GLN A 145 -8.85 -0.30 3.66
C GLN A 145 -8.32 -1.58 3.02
N VAL A 146 -8.83 -2.71 3.47
CA VAL A 146 -8.35 -4.03 3.06
C VAL A 146 -8.83 -4.36 1.65
N GLY A 147 -7.88 -4.67 0.78
CA GLY A 147 -8.13 -5.29 -0.51
C GLY A 147 -8.73 -6.68 -0.36
N THR A 148 -9.62 -7.05 -1.26
CA THR A 148 -10.25 -8.38 -1.21
C THR A 148 -9.17 -9.48 -1.19
N ASN A 149 -9.21 -10.39 -0.21
CA ASN A 149 -8.23 -11.46 0.07
C ASN A 149 -6.95 -11.10 0.85
N ASP A 150 -6.72 -9.83 1.21
CA ASP A 150 -5.50 -9.41 1.93
C ASP A 150 -5.60 -9.64 3.47
N ASN A 151 -6.72 -10.19 3.95
CA ASN A 151 -7.06 -10.27 5.38
C ASN A 151 -6.03 -10.99 6.26
N TYR A 152 -5.19 -11.88 5.71
CA TYR A 152 -4.21 -12.64 6.49
C TYR A 152 -2.91 -11.87 6.77
N LEU A 153 -2.67 -10.76 6.07
CA LEU A 153 -1.44 -9.95 6.20
C LEU A 153 -1.68 -8.57 6.82
N VAL A 154 -2.94 -8.28 7.14
CA VAL A 154 -3.33 -7.05 7.84
C VAL A 154 -2.58 -6.91 9.16
N GLU A 155 -2.46 -8.00 9.93
CA GLU A 155 -1.77 -8.00 11.21
C GLU A 155 -0.28 -7.68 11.04
N ASP A 156 0.40 -8.27 10.06
CA ASP A 156 1.83 -8.02 9.81
C ASP A 156 2.09 -6.55 9.44
N LEU A 157 1.27 -5.99 8.54
CA LEU A 157 1.41 -4.60 8.11
C LEU A 157 1.09 -3.63 9.26
N LEU A 158 -0.05 -3.79 9.92
CA LEU A 158 -0.48 -2.86 10.98
C LEU A 158 0.39 -2.96 12.24
N SER A 159 0.92 -4.14 12.57
CA SER A 159 1.85 -4.30 13.70
C SER A 159 3.21 -3.67 13.39
N SER A 160 3.65 -3.69 12.13
CA SER A 160 4.88 -3.01 11.74
C SER A 160 4.79 -1.48 11.69
N MET A 161 3.59 -0.92 11.86
CA MET A 161 3.35 0.51 11.69
C MET A 161 3.93 1.32 12.85
N THR A 162 4.80 2.27 12.52
CA THR A 162 5.40 3.22 13.44
C THR A 162 4.96 4.63 13.06
N ILE A 163 4.53 5.41 14.04
CA ILE A 163 4.19 6.84 13.92
C ILE A 163 5.25 7.62 14.69
N LYS A 164 5.90 8.56 14.03
CA LYS A 164 7.07 9.29 14.55
C LYS A 164 6.69 10.54 15.34
#